data_AF-A0A8J7AE47-F1
#
_entry.id   AF-A0A8J7AE47-F1
#
_cell.length_a   1.000
_cell.length_b   1.000
_cell.length_c   1.000
_cell.angle_alpha   90.00
_cell.angle_beta   90.00
_cell.angle_gamma   90.00
#
_symmetry.space_group_name_H-M   'P 1'
#
loop_
_entity.id
_entity.type
_entity.pdbx_description
1 polymer ?
#
loop_
_entity_poly.entity_id
_entity_poly.type
_entity_poly.pdbx_seq_one_letter_code
_entity_poly.pdbx_strand_id
1 'polypeptide(L)'
;MVSDEPTSLHTFEEYGLRFDIEEAFLDDQSNGWNLQKSEIRSVCALSRLWFLLAVATLYVTAQGVEVVAEGKRRWVDPHWFRGNSYFRIGWDWLKASLENGWQLIRHVRFTHNHDPEPAMASRKQHEQRTYRIEFKIHTYCYVAD
;
A
#
# COMPACT_ATOMS: atom_id res chain seq x y z
N MET A 1 -2.66 16.77 14.92
CA MET A 1 -1.31 16.32 14.52
C MET A 1 -0.31 17.16 15.30
N VAL A 2 0.70 16.53 15.88
CA VAL A 2 1.85 17.22 16.48
C VAL A 2 3.05 16.83 15.63
N SER A 3 3.80 17.82 15.15
CA SER A 3 4.96 17.63 14.28
C SER A 3 6.00 18.68 14.61
N ASP A 4 7.26 18.32 14.37
CA ASP A 4 8.43 19.19 14.36
C ASP A 4 8.60 19.96 13.04
N GLU A 5 7.81 19.63 12.01
CA GLU A 5 7.77 20.34 10.73
C GLU A 5 6.85 21.57 10.77
N PRO A 6 7.09 22.60 9.93
CA PRO A 6 6.20 23.75 9.81
C PRO A 6 4.78 23.33 9.42
N THR A 7 3.78 23.86 10.14
CA THR A 7 2.36 23.60 9.84
C THR A 7 1.98 24.19 8.48
N SER A 8 1.81 23.32 7.47
CA SER A 8 1.38 23.67 6.12
C SER A 8 0.37 22.67 5.59
N LEU A 9 -0.34 23.01 4.50
CA LEU A 9 -1.25 22.07 3.82
C LEU A 9 -0.53 20.79 3.38
N HIS A 10 0.74 20.92 2.96
CA HIS A 10 1.58 19.79 2.58
C HIS A 10 1.78 18.80 3.73
N THR A 11 2.08 19.29 4.94
CA THR A 11 2.27 18.42 6.12
C THR A 11 1.00 17.65 6.47
N PHE A 12 -0.19 18.22 6.21
CA PHE A 12 -1.47 17.51 6.37
C PHE A 12 -1.73 16.49 5.26
N GLU A 13 -1.38 16.81 4.02
CA GLU A 13 -1.45 15.88 2.88
C GLU A 13 -0.56 14.66 3.14
N GLU A 14 0.70 14.88 3.55
CA GLU A 14 1.62 13.80 3.93
C GLU A 14 1.09 12.95 5.09
N TYR A 15 0.52 13.58 6.12
CA TYR A 15 -0.11 12.83 7.21
C TYR A 15 -1.35 12.05 6.73
N GLY A 16 -2.05 12.54 5.72
CA GLY A 16 -3.16 11.84 5.06
C GLY A 16 -2.72 10.51 4.43
N LEU A 17 -1.49 10.43 3.90
CA LEU A 17 -0.91 9.19 3.36
C LEU A 17 -0.70 8.10 4.43
N ARG A 18 -0.75 8.45 5.73
CA ARG A 18 -0.65 7.46 6.81
C ARG A 18 -1.71 6.36 6.69
N PHE A 19 -2.89 6.67 6.14
CA PHE A 19 -3.96 5.68 5.97
C PHE A 19 -3.57 4.56 4.99
N ASP A 20 -2.56 4.75 4.12
CA ASP A 20 -2.09 3.72 3.21
C ASP A 20 -1.51 2.50 3.95
N ILE A 21 -1.10 2.65 5.22
CA ILE A 21 -0.65 1.51 6.03
C ILE A 21 -1.75 0.48 6.29
N GLU A 22 -3.03 0.90 6.23
CA GLU A 22 -4.16 -0.02 6.40
C GLU A 22 -4.22 -1.04 5.26
N GLU A 23 -3.81 -0.66 4.04
CA GLU A 23 -3.68 -1.57 2.90
C GLU A 23 -2.67 -2.68 3.23
N ALA A 24 -1.49 -2.31 3.76
CA ALA A 24 -0.46 -3.26 4.15
C ALA A 24 -0.90 -4.21 5.29
N PHE A 25 -1.64 -3.71 6.28
CA PHE A 25 -2.16 -4.56 7.36
C PHE A 25 -3.16 -5.60 6.86
N LEU A 26 -4.00 -5.24 5.88
CA LEU A 26 -4.93 -6.19 5.25
C LEU A 26 -4.16 -7.28 4.49
N ASP A 27 -3.10 -6.90 3.78
CA ASP A 27 -2.23 -7.80 3.01
C ASP A 27 -1.46 -8.79 3.89
N ASP A 28 -0.97 -8.37 5.05
CA ASP A 28 -0.34 -9.27 6.02
C ASP A 28 -1.31 -10.29 6.64
N GLN A 29 -2.61 -9.97 6.63
CA GLN A 29 -3.68 -10.80 7.18
C GLN A 29 -4.40 -11.59 6.08
N SER A 30 -5.71 -11.41 5.94
CA SER A 30 -6.56 -12.23 5.09
C SER A 30 -6.31 -12.04 3.59
N ASN A 31 -5.76 -10.89 3.18
CA ASN A 31 -5.54 -10.59 1.76
C ASN A 31 -4.23 -11.17 1.22
N GLY A 32 -3.32 -11.66 2.07
CA GLY A 32 -2.05 -12.22 1.65
C GLY A 32 -1.58 -13.36 2.54
N TRP A 33 -0.67 -13.04 3.46
CA TRP A 33 0.14 -14.05 4.15
C TRP A 33 -0.62 -14.85 5.21
N ASN A 34 -1.58 -14.21 5.86
CA ASN A 34 -2.42 -14.81 6.89
C ASN A 34 -1.59 -15.54 7.96
N LEU A 35 -0.58 -14.85 8.49
CA LEU A 35 0.45 -15.43 9.37
C LEU A 35 -0.13 -16.26 10.53
N GLN A 36 -1.30 -15.88 11.04
CA GLN A 36 -1.97 -16.57 12.13
C GLN A 36 -2.26 -18.05 11.80
N LYS A 37 -2.44 -18.40 10.52
CA LYS A 37 -2.62 -19.78 10.04
C LYS A 37 -1.35 -20.64 10.12
N SER A 38 -0.18 -20.05 10.35
CA SER A 38 1.05 -20.82 10.55
C SER A 38 1.09 -21.55 11.90
N GLU A 39 0.26 -21.12 12.87
CA GLU A 39 0.18 -21.65 14.24
C GLU A 39 1.52 -21.66 15.02
N ILE A 40 2.54 -20.95 14.54
CA ILE A 40 3.85 -20.86 15.17
C ILE A 40 3.74 -20.18 16.53
N ARG A 41 4.14 -20.89 17.59
CA ARG A 41 4.15 -20.37 18.97
C ARG A 41 5.52 -19.89 19.45
N SER A 42 6.59 -20.24 18.74
CA SER A 42 7.95 -19.81 19.10
C SER A 42 8.19 -18.37 18.63
N VAL A 43 8.51 -17.47 19.57
CA VAL A 43 8.82 -16.06 19.28
C VAL A 43 9.98 -15.93 18.29
N CYS A 44 11.05 -16.73 18.46
CA CYS A 44 12.19 -16.70 17.55
C CYS A 44 11.83 -17.18 16.13
N ALA A 45 10.98 -18.20 16.02
CA ALA A 45 10.52 -18.67 14.71
C ALA A 45 9.59 -17.65 14.04
N LEU A 46 8.71 -17.03 14.82
CA LEU A 46 7.80 -15.99 14.35
C LEU A 46 8.57 -14.76 13.85
N SER A 47 9.60 -14.33 14.59
CA SER A 47 10.47 -13.21 14.18
C SER A 47 11.18 -13.48 12.85
N ARG A 48 11.73 -14.70 12.67
CA ARG A 48 12.36 -15.10 11.41
C ARG A 48 11.36 -15.17 10.25
N LEU A 49 10.16 -15.71 10.50
CA LEU A 49 9.11 -15.77 9.48
C LEU A 49 8.67 -14.37 9.07
N TRP A 50 8.45 -13.45 10.02
CA TRP A 50 8.14 -12.06 9.72
C TRP A 50 9.19 -11.39 8.85
N PHE A 51 10.47 -11.63 9.14
CA PHE A 51 11.54 -11.10 8.29
C PHE A 51 11.45 -11.63 6.85
N LEU A 52 11.22 -12.93 6.67
CA LEU A 52 11.02 -13.51 5.34
C LEU A 52 9.77 -12.96 4.64
N LEU A 53 8.66 -12.81 5.36
CA LEU A 53 7.43 -12.24 4.83
C LEU A 53 7.60 -10.77 4.45
N ALA A 54 8.37 -9.99 5.22
CA ALA A 54 8.66 -8.59 4.86
C ALA A 54 9.44 -8.51 3.53
N VAL A 55 10.44 -9.37 3.34
CA VAL A 55 11.20 -9.45 2.07
C VAL A 55 10.30 -9.95 0.93
N ALA A 56 9.46 -10.95 1.17
CA ALA A 56 8.51 -11.45 0.19
C ALA A 56 7.48 -10.38 -0.21
N THR A 57 7.00 -9.61 0.76
CA THR A 57 6.09 -8.47 0.54
C THR A 57 6.74 -7.46 -0.38
N LEU A 58 8.00 -7.10 -0.13
CA LEU A 58 8.74 -6.18 -1.01
C LEU A 58 8.82 -6.69 -2.45
N TYR A 59 9.13 -7.98 -2.64
CA TYR A 59 9.19 -8.59 -3.96
C TYR A 59 7.82 -8.61 -4.66
N VAL A 60 6.79 -9.07 -3.96
CA VAL A 60 5.44 -9.20 -4.50
C VAL A 60 4.84 -7.82 -4.82
N THR A 61 5.06 -6.82 -3.98
CA THR A 61 4.65 -5.43 -4.27
C THR A 61 5.37 -4.90 -5.51
N ALA A 62 6.69 -5.11 -5.65
CA ALA A 62 7.40 -4.70 -6.85
C ALA A 62 6.88 -5.41 -8.12
N GLN A 63 6.53 -6.70 -8.02
CA GLN A 63 5.88 -7.44 -9.10
C GLN A 63 4.55 -6.79 -9.50
N GLY A 64 3.74 -6.40 -8.54
CA GLY A 64 2.47 -5.71 -8.80
C GLY A 64 2.66 -4.35 -9.44
N VAL A 65 3.63 -3.56 -8.97
CA VAL A 65 3.98 -2.27 -9.57
C VAL A 65 4.38 -2.44 -11.03
N GLU A 66 5.21 -3.43 -11.36
CA GLU A 66 5.60 -3.71 -12.75
C GLU A 66 4.39 -4.13 -13.61
N VAL A 67 3.50 -4.97 -13.08
CA VAL A 67 2.27 -5.39 -13.78
C VAL A 67 1.38 -4.19 -14.13
N VAL A 68 1.28 -3.21 -13.22
CA VAL A 68 0.56 -1.96 -13.49
C VAL A 68 1.31 -1.12 -14.51
N ALA A 69 2.62 -0.95 -14.38
CA ALA A 69 3.45 -0.18 -15.31
C ALA A 69 3.40 -0.75 -16.75
N GLU A 70 3.30 -2.07 -16.91
CA GLU A 70 3.14 -2.75 -18.19
C GLU A 70 1.69 -2.69 -18.75
N GLY A 71 0.75 -2.09 -18.02
CA GLY A 71 -0.67 -1.99 -18.42
C GLY A 71 -1.44 -3.31 -18.31
N LYS A 72 -0.90 -4.30 -17.57
CA LYS A 72 -1.48 -5.65 -17.44
C LYS A 72 -2.31 -5.83 -16.16
N ARG A 73 -2.48 -4.79 -15.35
CA ARG A 73 -3.29 -4.81 -14.11
C ARG A 73 -4.60 -5.57 -14.26
N ARG A 74 -5.38 -5.27 -15.30
CA ARG A 74 -6.74 -5.83 -15.49
C ARG A 74 -6.79 -7.33 -15.69
N TRP A 75 -5.64 -7.99 -15.90
CA TRP A 75 -5.55 -9.43 -16.03
C TRP A 75 -5.75 -10.13 -14.68
N VAL A 76 -5.44 -9.43 -13.58
CA VAL A 76 -5.51 -9.95 -12.21
C VAL A 76 -6.33 -9.06 -11.26
N ASP A 77 -6.58 -7.81 -11.64
CA ASP A 77 -7.47 -6.87 -10.95
C ASP A 77 -8.55 -6.35 -11.93
N PRO A 78 -9.69 -7.06 -12.06
CA PRO A 78 -10.68 -6.80 -13.11
C PRO A 78 -11.44 -5.47 -12.93
N HIS A 79 -11.28 -4.81 -11.78
CA HIS A 79 -11.95 -3.55 -11.47
C HIS A 79 -11.59 -2.44 -12.47
N TRP A 80 -12.56 -1.54 -12.71
CA TRP A 80 -12.37 -0.42 -13.63
C TRP A 80 -11.26 0.52 -13.17
N PHE A 81 -11.27 0.85 -11.89
CA PHE A 81 -10.16 1.51 -11.19
C PHE A 81 -9.39 0.47 -10.38
N ARG A 82 -8.17 0.80 -9.95
CA ARG A 82 -7.41 -0.08 -9.05
C ARG A 82 -8.24 -0.35 -7.79
N GLY A 83 -8.64 -1.61 -7.62
CA GLY A 83 -9.37 -2.08 -6.44
C GLY A 83 -8.48 -2.82 -5.44
N ASN A 84 -7.39 -3.40 -5.94
CA ASN A 84 -6.44 -4.19 -5.16
C ASN A 84 -5.17 -3.39 -4.84
N SER A 85 -4.53 -3.74 -3.73
CA SER A 85 -3.18 -3.27 -3.43
C SER A 85 -2.17 -3.72 -4.48
N TYR A 86 -1.05 -3.02 -4.62
CA TYR A 86 0.04 -3.47 -5.49
C TYR A 86 0.56 -4.84 -5.05
N PHE A 87 0.65 -5.09 -3.75
CA PHE A 87 0.93 -6.41 -3.22
C PHE A 87 -0.07 -7.45 -3.74
N ARG A 88 -1.38 -7.18 -3.62
CA ARG A 88 -2.40 -8.15 -4.02
C ARG A 88 -2.40 -8.41 -5.52
N ILE A 89 -2.19 -7.38 -6.33
CA ILE A 89 -1.97 -7.50 -7.78
C ILE A 89 -0.78 -8.41 -8.07
N GLY A 90 0.36 -8.18 -7.41
CA GLY A 90 1.55 -9.01 -7.57
C GLY A 90 1.35 -10.44 -7.10
N TRP A 91 0.59 -10.65 -6.03
CA TRP A 91 0.29 -11.97 -5.49
C TRP A 91 -0.61 -12.78 -6.43
N ASP A 92 -1.65 -12.17 -6.96
CA ASP A 92 -2.53 -12.81 -7.94
C ASP A 92 -1.80 -13.06 -9.27
N TRP A 93 -0.90 -12.15 -9.68
CA TRP A 93 0.01 -12.38 -10.82
C TRP A 93 0.95 -13.56 -10.59
N LEU A 94 1.58 -13.66 -9.41
CA LEU A 94 2.47 -14.76 -9.06
C LEU A 94 1.72 -16.11 -9.16
N LYS A 95 0.53 -16.22 -8.58
CA LYS A 95 -0.29 -17.44 -8.69
C LYS A 95 -0.65 -17.76 -10.14
N ALA A 96 -1.13 -16.76 -10.89
CA ALA A 96 -1.48 -16.94 -12.29
C ALA A 96 -0.26 -17.32 -13.15
N SER A 97 0.94 -16.82 -12.81
CA SER A 97 2.17 -17.14 -13.53
C SER A 97 2.56 -18.60 -13.44
N LEU A 98 2.27 -19.28 -12.32
CA LEU A 98 2.53 -20.71 -12.13
C LEU A 98 1.69 -21.56 -13.09
N GLU A 99 0.49 -21.11 -13.42
CA GLU A 99 -0.43 -21.82 -14.33
C GLU A 99 -0.22 -21.43 -15.80
N ASN A 100 0.05 -20.15 -16.06
CA ASN A 100 0.07 -19.58 -17.41
C ASN A 100 1.48 -19.34 -17.97
N GLY A 101 2.54 -19.61 -17.19
CA GLY A 101 3.93 -19.38 -17.60
C GLY A 101 4.31 -17.91 -17.78
N TRP A 102 3.60 -17.00 -17.11
CA TRP A 102 3.89 -15.57 -17.20
C TRP A 102 5.25 -15.24 -16.57
N GLN A 103 5.91 -14.23 -17.12
CA GLN A 103 7.21 -13.81 -16.61
C GLN A 103 7.04 -13.07 -15.28
N LEU A 104 7.99 -13.33 -14.38
CA LEU A 104 8.14 -12.61 -13.12
C LEU A 104 9.28 -11.60 -13.22
N ILE A 105 9.23 -10.60 -12.34
CA ILE A 105 10.29 -9.60 -12.23
C ILE A 105 11.61 -10.26 -11.85
N ARG A 106 12.69 -9.80 -12.49
CA ARG A 106 14.06 -10.22 -12.20
C ARG A 106 14.75 -9.32 -11.17
N HIS A 107 14.28 -8.09 -11.05
CA HIS A 107 14.86 -7.09 -10.16
C HIS A 107 13.74 -6.37 -9.42
N VAL A 108 13.90 -6.25 -8.10
CA VAL A 108 13.02 -5.43 -7.27
C VAL A 108 13.41 -3.96 -7.46
N ARG A 109 12.49 -3.12 -7.94
CA ARG A 109 12.72 -1.69 -8.17
C ARG A 109 11.51 -0.87 -7.74
N PHE A 110 11.77 0.20 -7.00
CA PHE A 110 10.81 1.24 -6.67
C PHE A 110 11.41 2.56 -7.14
N THR A 111 10.80 3.19 -8.14
CA THR A 111 11.36 4.37 -8.82
C THR A 111 10.90 5.68 -8.18
N HIS A 112 9.66 5.74 -7.71
CA HIS A 112 9.08 6.89 -7.05
C HIS A 112 8.11 6.46 -5.94
N ASN A 113 7.83 7.38 -5.02
CA ASN A 113 6.85 7.27 -3.96
C ASN A 113 5.43 7.71 -4.39
N HIS A 114 5.28 8.24 -5.62
CA HIS A 114 4.00 8.63 -6.16
C HIS A 114 3.22 7.41 -6.67
N ASP A 115 1.96 7.24 -6.26
CA ASP A 115 1.08 6.19 -6.74
C ASP A 115 0.57 6.52 -8.16
N PRO A 116 0.98 5.79 -9.22
CA PRO A 116 0.55 6.08 -10.59
C PRO A 116 -0.93 5.75 -10.85
N GLU A 117 -1.51 4.80 -10.12
CA GLU A 117 -2.92 4.43 -10.24
C GLU A 117 -3.57 4.33 -8.85
N PRO A 118 -3.94 5.45 -8.21
CA PRO A 118 -4.54 5.45 -6.88
C PRO A 118 -5.75 4.52 -6.77
N ALA A 119 -5.84 3.78 -5.66
CA ALA A 119 -6.98 2.93 -5.38
C ALA A 119 -8.27 3.78 -5.32
N MET A 120 -9.29 3.39 -6.08
CA MET A 120 -10.52 4.17 -6.18
C MET A 120 -11.75 3.28 -6.30
N ALA A 121 -12.63 3.32 -5.29
CA ALA A 121 -13.89 2.58 -5.32
C ALA A 121 -14.88 3.15 -6.36
N SER A 122 -14.96 4.48 -6.48
CA SER A 122 -15.78 5.16 -7.49
C SER A 122 -15.35 6.61 -7.72
N ARG A 123 -15.61 7.15 -8.92
CA ARG A 123 -15.34 8.57 -9.24
C ARG A 123 -16.05 9.52 -8.28
N LYS A 124 -17.33 9.28 -8.02
CA LYS A 124 -18.16 10.13 -7.16
C LYS A 124 -17.60 10.23 -5.73
N GLN A 125 -17.23 9.10 -5.13
CA GLN A 125 -16.66 9.11 -3.78
C GLN A 125 -15.27 9.77 -3.74
N HIS A 126 -14.46 9.56 -4.78
CA HIS A 126 -13.15 10.20 -4.89
C HIS A 126 -13.29 11.72 -5.00
N GLU A 127 -14.11 12.22 -5.93
CA GLU A 127 -14.39 13.65 -6.07
C GLU A 127 -14.92 14.27 -4.75
N GLN A 128 -15.84 13.59 -4.07
CA GLN A 128 -16.36 14.04 -2.77
C GLN A 128 -15.29 14.11 -1.67
N ARG A 129 -14.23 13.30 -1.73
CA ARG A 129 -13.11 13.34 -0.77
C ARG A 129 -12.13 14.45 -1.14
N THR A 130 -11.76 14.54 -2.42
CA THR A 130 -10.74 15.48 -2.92
C THR A 130 -11.12 16.95 -2.69
N TYR A 131 -12.39 17.32 -2.87
CA TYR A 131 -12.80 18.73 -2.83
C TYR A 131 -13.41 19.20 -1.50
N ARG A 132 -13.41 18.37 -0.45
CA ARG A 132 -14.14 18.66 0.79
C ARG A 132 -13.26 19.09 1.97
N ILE A 133 -11.94 19.03 1.80
CA ILE A 133 -11.02 19.34 2.90
C ILE A 133 -10.65 20.82 2.85
N GLU A 134 -11.42 21.65 3.57
CA GLU A 134 -11.06 23.04 3.86
C GLU A 134 -10.39 23.12 5.23
N PHE A 135 -9.17 23.67 5.28
CA PHE A 135 -8.45 23.88 6.54
C PHE A 135 -8.35 25.36 6.88
N LYS A 136 -8.50 25.68 8.17
CA LYS A 136 -8.25 27.01 8.71
C LYS A 136 -7.12 26.93 9.73
N ILE A 137 -6.04 27.65 9.47
CA ILE A 137 -4.88 27.68 10.36
C ILE A 137 -5.19 28.60 11.54
N HIS A 138 -5.02 28.08 12.75
CA HIS A 138 -5.10 28.84 13.99
C HIS A 138 -3.74 28.75 14.70
N THR A 139 -3.10 29.90 14.90
CA THR A 139 -1.82 30.00 15.60
C THR A 139 -2.07 30.51 17.01
N TYR A 140 -1.56 29.78 18.01
CA TYR A 140 -1.65 30.16 19.42
C TYR A 140 -0.24 30.39 19.97
N CYS A 141 -0.04 31.53 20.63
CA CYS A 141 1.19 31.80 21.39
C CYS A 141 0.89 31.58 22.87
N TYR A 142 1.60 30.64 23.49
CA TYR A 142 1.54 30.42 24.93
C TYR A 142 2.77 31.09 25.57
N VAL A 143 2.55 31.82 26.65
CA VAL A 143 3.63 32.39 27.46
C VAL A 143 4.23 31.26 28.29
N ALA A 144 5.55 31.17 28.37
CA ALA A 144 6.21 30.21 29.25
C ALA A 144 6.05 30.67 30.71
N ASP A 145 5.59 29.76 31.57
CA ASP A 145 5.57 29.94 33.03
C ASP A 145 6.98 29.88 33.63
#